data_AF-A0AB38YD17-F1
#
_entry.id   AF-A0AB38YD17-F1
#
_cell.length_a   1.000
_cell.length_b   1.000
_cell.length_c   1.000
_cell.angle_alpha   90.00
_cell.angle_beta   90.00
_cell.angle_gamma   90.00
#
_symmetry.space_group_name_H-M   'P 1'
#
loop_
_entity.id
_entity.type
_entity.pdbx_description
1 polymer ?
#
loop_
_entity_poly.entity_id
_entity_poly.type
_entity_poly.pdbx_seq_one_letter_code
_entity_poly.pdbx_strand_id
1 'polypeptide(L)'
;MYIEPLALFIIAEVLLAVIIVSGFLFYKSRLLRVMIAILTHLRKERARREMERRAELARLRQENKALAADVVRIREDSGKSYGDLVQDRLSELDDAPDGEDNETEEADEEAATDDSNISDLRRAFLEYEAALASPYPNPKDTEEAFIKRIEKLIGKRQNLIPVDSELGQLQEQVELHKKRIHALERYESMHTQALEELEAAKAQVAELRSITIDPSAPGYEPATSGEHAEEIYRLKCERFDLLESINDMRLKLQKAIADDNSIEVVEIMEQQIKHQTQYMKESDMAITLLEKELEASNKSVAELKEKLASMKPAAGVDPATVQEFQKLNTEGLDKLNDFANDQKNNISAMRENLLQFKAAQQEEERAELMVRQEQQIQSMESTLKESETCVMILENELNDANNKIEQLQVAAQQASENTEANRHANEMENLLRKFVTDSEDMVACIGGLENENIELRTRLMDMGVEEDALPKHALPPEALKVSKPVTVTDEKAE
;
A
#
# COMPACT_ATOMS: atom_id res chain seq x y z
N MET A 1 40.51 58.56 -0.28
CA MET A 1 41.25 57.45 0.35
C MET A 1 41.33 56.37 -0.71
N TYR A 2 42.50 56.21 -1.36
CA TYR A 2 42.65 55.27 -2.46
C TYR A 2 42.95 53.90 -1.86
N ILE A 3 42.04 52.94 -2.07
CA ILE A 3 42.27 51.54 -1.70
C ILE A 3 43.25 50.99 -2.73
N GLU A 4 44.41 50.53 -2.26
CA GLU A 4 45.41 49.95 -3.14
C GLU A 4 44.84 48.70 -3.85
N PRO A 5 45.08 48.54 -5.16
CA PRO A 5 44.56 47.40 -5.93
C PRO A 5 45.00 46.04 -5.36
N LEU A 6 46.14 46.00 -4.65
CA LEU A 6 46.62 44.80 -3.96
C LEU A 6 45.67 44.36 -2.82
N ALA A 7 45.11 45.32 -2.08
CA ALA A 7 44.19 45.01 -0.98
C ALA A 7 42.87 44.41 -1.50
N LEU A 8 42.37 44.87 -2.66
CA LEU A 8 41.18 44.29 -3.29
C LEU A 8 41.41 42.85 -3.74
N PHE A 9 42.61 42.52 -4.24
CA PHE A 9 42.95 41.15 -4.64
C PHE A 9 42.96 40.19 -3.45
N ILE A 10 43.60 40.59 -2.34
CA ILE A 10 43.66 39.78 -1.11
C ILE A 10 42.25 39.55 -0.55
N ILE A 11 41.41 40.59 -0.52
CA ILE A 11 40.02 40.46 -0.05
C ILE A 11 39.24 39.50 -0.95
N ALA A 12 39.38 39.60 -2.28
CA ALA A 12 38.68 38.72 -3.22
C ALA A 12 39.10 37.25 -3.06
N GLU A 13 40.40 36.99 -2.86
CA GLU A 13 40.92 35.64 -2.67
C GLU A 13 40.42 35.01 -1.35
N VAL A 14 40.43 35.77 -0.25
CA VAL A 14 39.89 35.32 1.03
C VAL A 14 38.39 35.04 0.92
N LEU A 15 37.64 35.88 0.20
CA LEU A 15 36.20 35.70 0.01
C LEU A 15 35.90 34.42 -0.80
N LEU A 16 36.69 34.16 -1.85
CA LEU A 16 36.58 32.92 -2.62
C LEU A 16 36.86 31.67 -1.76
N ALA A 17 37.91 31.71 -0.94
CA ALA A 17 38.24 30.61 -0.04
C ALA A 17 37.11 30.34 0.97
N VAL A 18 36.49 31.39 1.53
CA VAL A 18 35.34 31.27 2.45
C VAL A 18 34.13 30.65 1.75
N ILE A 19 33.85 31.02 0.50
CA ILE A 19 32.74 30.43 -0.29
C ILE A 19 32.99 28.93 -0.51
N ILE A 20 34.20 28.54 -0.91
CA ILE A 20 34.55 27.13 -1.15
C ILE A 20 34.41 26.30 0.13
N VAL A 21 34.95 26.78 1.26
CA VAL A 21 34.84 26.10 2.55
C VAL A 21 33.38 26.01 3.01
N SER A 22 32.59 27.06 2.83
CA SER A 22 31.16 27.07 3.18
C SER A 22 30.37 26.07 2.35
N GLY A 23 30.64 25.98 1.04
CA GLY A 23 30.05 24.97 0.16
C GLY A 23 30.39 23.55 0.62
N PHE A 24 31.65 23.29 0.97
CA PHE A 24 32.09 21.97 1.43
C PHE A 24 31.44 21.57 2.77
N LEU A 25 31.33 22.51 3.72
CA LEU A 25 30.64 22.29 4.99
C LEU A 25 29.14 22.04 4.81
N PHE A 26 28.51 22.74 3.87
CA PHE A 26 27.10 22.55 3.55
C PHE A 26 26.82 21.14 2.98
N TYR A 27 27.63 20.69 2.02
CA TYR A 27 27.55 19.32 1.48
C TYR A 27 27.77 18.26 2.56
N LYS A 28 28.76 18.46 3.44
CA LYS A 28 29.03 17.52 4.55
C LYS A 28 27.86 17.45 5.55
N SER A 29 27.22 18.58 5.87
CA SER A 29 26.04 18.63 6.75
C SER A 29 24.84 17.91 6.13
N ARG A 30 24.61 18.08 4.82
CA ARG A 30 23.53 17.40 4.10
C ARG A 30 23.77 15.89 4.01
N LEU A 31 24.99 15.47 3.68
CA LEU A 31 25.38 14.06 3.63
C LEU A 31 25.16 13.36 4.99
N LEU A 32 25.58 14.01 6.08
CA LEU A 32 25.37 13.47 7.43
C LEU A 32 23.89 13.28 7.76
N ARG A 33 23.02 14.22 7.38
CA ARG A 33 21.57 14.09 7.60
C ARG A 33 20.97 12.93 6.81
N VAL A 34 21.35 12.78 5.54
CA VAL A 34 20.90 11.65 4.70
C VAL A 34 21.37 10.31 5.29
N MET A 35 22.64 10.23 5.72
CA MET A 35 23.18 9.01 6.31
C MET A 35 22.47 8.65 7.63
N ILE A 36 22.13 9.64 8.46
CA ILE A 36 21.34 9.42 9.69
C ILE A 36 19.94 8.92 9.33
N ALA A 37 19.28 9.51 8.33
CA ALA A 37 17.95 9.07 7.87
C ALA A 37 17.96 7.60 7.43
N ILE A 38 18.95 7.20 6.62
CA ILE A 38 19.13 5.81 6.18
C ILE A 38 19.35 4.88 7.37
N LEU A 39 20.22 5.25 8.33
CA LEU A 39 20.47 4.44 9.52
C LEU A 39 19.23 4.29 10.40
N THR A 40 18.40 5.35 10.53
CA THR A 40 17.14 5.28 11.27
C THR A 40 16.12 4.38 10.56
N HIS A 41 16.06 4.44 9.23
CA HIS A 41 15.19 3.56 8.43
C HIS A 41 15.59 2.09 8.60
N LEU A 42 16.88 1.77 8.46
CA LEU A 42 17.39 0.40 8.61
C LEU A 42 17.17 -0.16 10.03
N ARG A 43 17.28 0.66 11.07
CA ARG A 43 16.98 0.24 12.45
C ARG A 43 15.48 -0.07 12.62
N LYS A 44 14.61 0.78 12.09
CA LYS A 44 13.16 0.58 12.15
C LYS A 44 12.75 -0.68 11.41
N GLU A 45 13.34 -0.92 10.24
CA GLU A 45 13.06 -2.11 9.43
C GLU A 45 13.56 -3.40 10.10
N ARG A 46 14.76 -3.38 10.71
CA ARG A 46 15.26 -4.53 11.49
C ARG A 46 14.35 -4.86 12.67
N ALA A 47 13.88 -3.85 13.41
CA ALA A 47 12.95 -4.06 14.53
C ALA A 47 11.62 -4.66 14.09
N ARG A 48 11.09 -4.24 12.92
CA ARG A 48 9.87 -4.80 12.34
C ARG A 48 10.02 -6.29 12.02
N ARG A 49 11.12 -6.68 11.36
CA ARG A 49 11.42 -8.09 11.03
C ARG A 49 11.58 -8.97 12.28
N GLU A 50 12.17 -8.45 13.36
CA GLU A 50 12.26 -9.19 14.62
C GLU A 50 10.89 -9.38 15.30
N MET A 51 10.00 -8.39 15.19
CA MET A 51 8.64 -8.47 15.70
C MET A 51 7.80 -9.49 14.92
N GLU A 52 7.91 -9.49 13.59
CA GLU A 52 7.23 -10.45 12.70
C GLU A 52 7.68 -11.89 13.01
N ARG A 53 8.99 -12.15 13.13
CA ARG A 53 9.50 -13.48 13.53
C ARG A 53 9.00 -13.94 14.91
N ARG A 54 8.85 -13.02 15.86
CA ARG A 54 8.29 -13.34 17.19
C ARG A 54 6.81 -13.67 17.12
N ALA A 55 6.05 -12.98 16.27
CA ALA A 55 4.63 -13.25 16.04
C ALA A 55 4.42 -14.61 15.36
N GLU A 56 5.24 -14.94 14.36
CA GLU A 56 5.22 -16.23 13.67
C GLU A 56 5.53 -17.39 14.63
N LEU A 57 6.58 -17.26 15.46
CA LEU A 57 6.89 -18.24 16.50
C LEU A 57 5.77 -18.40 17.55
N ALA A 58 5.02 -17.33 17.82
CA ALA A 58 3.85 -17.41 18.69
C ALA A 58 2.69 -18.15 18.01
N ARG A 59 2.46 -17.92 16.71
CA ARG A 59 1.44 -18.63 15.90
C ARG A 59 1.72 -20.13 15.84
N LEU A 60 2.96 -20.52 15.52
CA LEU A 60 3.37 -21.93 15.47
C LEU A 60 3.23 -22.64 16.83
N ARG A 61 3.42 -21.93 17.94
CA ARG A 61 3.15 -22.48 19.28
C ARG A 61 1.67 -22.68 19.56
N GLN A 62 0.81 -21.86 18.97
CA GLN A 62 -0.64 -21.98 19.10
C GLN A 62 -1.17 -23.14 18.25
N GLU A 63 -0.68 -23.28 17.02
CA GLU A 63 -1.01 -24.40 16.13
C GLU A 63 -0.56 -25.74 16.72
N ASN A 64 0.67 -25.84 17.24
CA ASN A 64 1.13 -27.05 17.91
C ASN A 64 0.33 -27.40 19.17
N LYS A 65 -0.21 -26.40 19.90
CA LYS A 65 -1.12 -26.65 21.02
C LYS A 65 -2.45 -27.24 20.56
N ALA A 66 -2.97 -26.82 19.40
CA ALA A 66 -4.20 -27.35 18.83
C ALA A 66 -4.01 -28.82 18.39
N LEU A 67 -2.92 -29.13 17.69
CA LEU A 67 -2.56 -30.50 17.31
C LEU A 67 -2.37 -31.41 18.53
N ALA A 68 -1.71 -30.93 19.57
CA ALA A 68 -1.57 -31.68 20.81
C ALA A 68 -2.93 -31.94 21.49
N ALA A 69 -3.86 -30.98 21.44
CA ALA A 69 -5.21 -31.17 21.98
C ALA A 69 -6.05 -32.15 21.15
N ASP A 70 -5.90 -32.14 19.82
CA ASP A 70 -6.60 -33.06 18.93
C ASP A 70 -6.11 -34.50 19.08
N VAL A 71 -4.79 -34.71 19.29
CA VAL A 71 -4.24 -36.04 19.63
C VAL A 71 -4.81 -36.56 20.96
N VAL A 72 -5.00 -35.68 21.95
CA VAL A 72 -5.64 -36.05 23.22
C VAL A 72 -7.12 -36.40 23.02
N ARG A 73 -7.85 -35.66 22.16
CA ARG A 73 -9.24 -35.98 21.83
C ARG A 73 -9.41 -37.30 21.09
N ILE A 74 -8.55 -37.59 20.10
CA ILE A 74 -8.55 -38.87 19.39
C ILE A 74 -8.31 -40.04 20.36
N ARG A 75 -7.47 -39.82 21.39
CA ARG A 75 -7.24 -40.78 22.47
C ARG A 75 -8.47 -40.97 23.38
N GLU A 76 -9.20 -39.90 23.68
CA GLU A 76 -10.43 -39.96 24.47
C GLU A 76 -11.58 -40.64 23.71
N ASP A 77 -11.72 -40.36 22.40
CA ASP A 77 -12.82 -40.87 21.57
C ASP A 77 -12.65 -42.35 21.18
N SER A 78 -11.41 -42.80 20.93
CA SER A 78 -11.16 -44.20 20.55
C SER A 78 -11.14 -45.16 21.74
N GLY A 79 -10.97 -44.65 22.97
CA GLY A 79 -10.87 -45.45 24.20
C GLY A 79 -9.70 -46.45 24.24
N LYS A 80 -8.88 -46.48 23.19
CA LYS A 80 -7.78 -47.41 22.95
C LYS A 80 -6.48 -46.64 23.03
N SER A 81 -5.49 -47.19 23.74
CA SER A 81 -4.14 -46.65 23.72
C SER A 81 -3.57 -46.74 22.31
N TYR A 82 -2.60 -45.87 21.95
CA TYR A 82 -1.87 -45.99 20.67
C TYR A 82 -1.27 -47.40 20.51
N GLY A 83 -0.80 -48.00 21.60
CA GLY A 83 -0.33 -49.40 21.59
C GLY A 83 -1.43 -50.40 21.25
N ASP A 84 -2.67 -50.18 21.71
CA ASP A 84 -3.81 -51.05 21.43
C ASP A 84 -4.23 -50.94 19.94
N LEU A 85 -4.15 -49.74 19.35
CA LEU A 85 -4.40 -49.51 17.92
C LEU A 85 -3.36 -50.19 17.02
N VAL A 86 -2.08 -50.16 17.41
CA VAL A 86 -1.01 -50.86 16.70
C VAL A 86 -1.21 -52.38 16.82
N GLN A 87 -1.63 -52.86 18.00
CA GLN A 87 -1.88 -54.28 18.24
C GLN A 87 -3.10 -54.81 17.49
N ASP A 88 -4.18 -54.02 17.39
CA ASP A 88 -5.34 -54.34 16.56
C ASP A 88 -4.96 -54.51 15.07
N ARG A 89 -4.13 -53.61 14.54
CA ARG A 89 -3.62 -53.73 13.16
C ARG A 89 -2.69 -54.92 12.96
N LEU A 90 -1.93 -55.28 13.99
CA LEU A 90 -1.09 -56.48 13.97
C LEU A 90 -1.96 -57.75 13.89
N SER A 91 -3.06 -57.80 14.65
CA SER A 91 -4.02 -58.92 14.58
C SER A 91 -4.77 -58.99 13.25
N GLU A 92 -5.12 -57.86 12.63
CA GLU A 92 -5.73 -57.85 11.29
C GLU A 92 -4.81 -58.42 10.21
N LEU A 93 -3.48 -58.27 10.37
CA LEU A 93 -2.50 -58.90 9.48
C LEU A 93 -2.30 -60.38 9.76
N ASP A 94 -2.44 -60.84 11.01
CA ASP A 94 -2.35 -62.26 11.36
C ASP A 94 -3.62 -63.04 10.93
N ASP A 95 -4.78 -62.37 10.84
CA ASP A 95 -6.05 -62.94 10.37
C ASP A 95 -6.20 -62.90 8.83
N ALA A 96 -5.27 -62.25 8.13
CA ALA A 96 -5.24 -62.31 6.66
C ALA A 96 -4.97 -63.77 6.26
N PRO A 97 -5.83 -64.42 5.46
CA PRO A 97 -5.64 -65.81 5.09
C PRO A 97 -4.30 -65.93 4.38
N ASP A 98 -3.33 -66.57 5.02
CA ASP A 98 -2.17 -67.15 4.36
C ASP A 98 -2.75 -67.90 3.16
N GLY A 99 -2.35 -67.51 1.95
CA GLY A 99 -2.81 -68.12 0.72
C GLY A 99 -2.36 -69.57 0.64
N GLU A 100 -3.01 -70.44 1.41
CA GLU A 100 -2.81 -71.88 1.39
C GLU A 100 -3.49 -72.45 0.13
N ASP A 101 -2.66 -73.13 -0.64
CA ASP A 101 -2.98 -74.28 -1.47
C ASP A 101 -3.90 -74.06 -2.68
N ASN A 102 -3.46 -73.22 -3.61
CA ASN A 102 -3.84 -73.42 -5.01
C ASN A 102 -2.68 -74.03 -5.79
N GLU A 103 -2.55 -75.36 -5.72
CA GLU A 103 -1.73 -76.21 -6.59
C GLU A 103 -2.24 -76.14 -8.05
N THR A 104 -2.23 -74.95 -8.67
CA THR A 104 -2.55 -74.81 -10.10
C THR A 104 -1.33 -74.28 -10.84
N GLU A 105 -0.61 -75.22 -11.44
CA GLU A 105 0.16 -75.14 -12.68
C GLU A 105 0.91 -73.83 -12.98
N GLU A 106 2.25 -73.90 -12.77
CA GLU A 106 3.33 -73.36 -13.61
C GLU A 106 2.93 -72.32 -14.69
N ALA A 107 2.58 -71.10 -14.27
CA ALA A 107 2.74 -69.89 -15.08
C ALA A 107 2.80 -68.67 -14.15
N ASP A 108 3.92 -67.94 -14.20
CA ASP A 108 4.21 -66.66 -13.54
C ASP A 108 4.56 -66.71 -12.03
N GLU A 109 5.64 -67.42 -11.69
CA GLU A 109 6.27 -67.46 -10.34
C GLU A 109 6.85 -66.12 -9.84
N GLU A 110 6.98 -65.08 -10.68
CA GLU A 110 7.57 -63.80 -10.27
C GLU A 110 6.62 -62.88 -9.50
N ALA A 111 5.30 -62.91 -9.77
CA ALA A 111 4.35 -61.96 -9.19
C ALA A 111 3.87 -62.33 -7.77
N ALA A 112 3.86 -63.63 -7.41
CA ALA A 112 3.36 -64.09 -6.12
C ALA A 112 4.31 -63.81 -4.93
N THR A 113 5.60 -63.53 -5.22
CA THR A 113 6.60 -63.32 -4.15
C THR A 113 6.60 -61.89 -3.60
N ASP A 114 6.19 -60.89 -4.37
CA ASP A 114 6.25 -59.49 -3.93
C ASP A 114 5.18 -59.14 -2.89
N ASP A 115 3.95 -59.66 -2.99
CA ASP A 115 2.87 -59.38 -2.03
C ASP A 115 3.11 -60.04 -0.65
N SER A 116 3.70 -61.24 -0.63
CA SER A 116 4.14 -61.90 0.61
C SER A 116 5.30 -61.14 1.28
N ASN A 117 6.23 -60.60 0.49
CA ASN A 117 7.32 -59.80 1.01
C ASN A 117 6.84 -58.43 1.55
N ILE A 118 5.84 -57.80 0.91
CA ILE A 118 5.25 -56.52 1.36
C ILE A 118 4.50 -56.70 2.68
N SER A 119 3.74 -57.79 2.84
CA SER A 119 3.04 -58.10 4.09
C SER A 119 4.02 -58.40 5.23
N ASP A 120 5.10 -59.15 4.97
CA ASP A 120 6.18 -59.39 5.93
C ASP A 120 6.88 -58.09 6.38
N LEU A 121 7.08 -57.13 5.47
CA LEU A 121 7.70 -55.85 5.78
C LEU A 121 6.76 -54.96 6.61
N ARG A 122 5.47 -54.93 6.26
CA ARG A 122 4.43 -54.24 7.05
C ARG A 122 4.32 -54.83 8.46
N ARG A 123 4.38 -56.15 8.60
CA ARG A 123 4.40 -56.84 9.89
C ARG A 123 5.61 -56.44 10.72
N ALA A 124 6.81 -56.41 10.12
CA ALA A 124 8.03 -56.00 10.82
C ALA A 124 7.96 -54.54 11.35
N PHE A 125 7.36 -53.63 10.58
CA PHE A 125 7.14 -52.24 11.02
C PHE A 125 6.15 -52.13 12.18
N LEU A 126 5.02 -52.84 12.10
CA LEU A 126 4.01 -52.82 13.15
C LEU A 126 4.51 -53.49 14.45
N GLU A 127 5.31 -54.56 14.35
CA GLU A 127 5.98 -55.16 15.51
C GLU A 127 6.98 -54.20 16.17
N TYR A 128 7.71 -53.39 15.38
CA TYR A 128 8.61 -52.37 15.90
C TYR A 128 7.86 -51.22 16.59
N GLU A 129 6.78 -50.74 16.00
CA GLU A 129 5.90 -49.73 16.61
C GLU A 129 5.24 -50.25 17.90
N ALA A 130 4.81 -51.51 17.92
CA ALA A 130 4.26 -52.16 19.12
C ALA A 130 5.31 -52.25 20.23
N ALA A 131 6.55 -52.60 19.88
CA ALA A 131 7.66 -52.67 20.82
C ALA A 131 8.04 -51.29 21.41
N LEU A 132 7.91 -50.21 20.63
CA LEU A 132 8.06 -48.83 21.08
C LEU A 132 6.91 -48.34 21.97
N ALA A 133 5.70 -48.81 21.70
CA ALA A 133 4.51 -48.49 22.47
C ALA A 133 4.41 -49.25 23.82
N SER A 134 5.28 -50.24 24.04
CA SER A 134 5.41 -50.98 25.30
C SER A 134 5.72 -50.05 26.48
N PRO A 135 5.20 -50.31 27.70
CA PRO A 135 5.48 -49.50 28.90
C PRO A 135 6.96 -49.43 29.30
N TYR A 136 7.80 -50.34 28.80
CA TYR A 136 9.24 -50.39 29.04
C TYR A 136 10.00 -50.63 27.73
N PRO A 137 10.09 -49.64 26.83
CA PRO A 137 10.80 -49.81 25.58
C PRO A 137 12.30 -49.76 25.85
N ASN A 138 13.06 -50.76 25.40
CA ASN A 138 14.50 -50.64 25.25
C ASN A 138 14.81 -50.30 23.78
N PRO A 139 14.88 -49.00 23.43
CA PRO A 139 14.85 -48.55 22.03
C PRO A 139 16.00 -49.14 21.20
N LYS A 140 17.16 -49.38 21.82
CA LYS A 140 18.32 -49.94 21.12
C LYS A 140 18.14 -51.40 20.72
N ASP A 141 17.62 -52.23 21.62
CA ASP A 141 17.44 -53.66 21.35
C ASP A 141 16.32 -53.88 20.33
N THR A 142 15.26 -53.06 20.38
CA THR A 142 14.14 -53.10 19.43
C THR A 142 14.56 -52.62 18.04
N GLU A 143 15.39 -51.59 17.96
CA GLU A 143 15.93 -51.08 16.70
C GLU A 143 16.90 -52.09 16.05
N GLU A 144 17.81 -52.69 16.83
CA GLU A 144 18.72 -53.73 16.33
C GLU A 144 17.99 -54.99 15.83
N ALA A 145 16.92 -55.42 16.53
CA ALA A 145 16.11 -56.55 16.12
C ALA A 145 15.35 -56.28 14.81
N PHE A 146 14.83 -55.05 14.66
CA PHE A 146 14.15 -54.61 13.45
C PHE A 146 15.10 -54.55 12.24
N ILE A 147 16.28 -53.93 12.41
CA ILE A 147 17.31 -53.84 11.36
C ILE A 147 17.72 -55.25 10.90
N LYS A 148 18.00 -56.18 11.82
CA LYS A 148 18.34 -57.57 11.48
C LYS A 148 17.24 -58.29 10.70
N ARG A 149 15.97 -58.00 10.97
CA ARG A 149 14.83 -58.62 10.26
C ARG A 149 14.68 -58.05 8.85
N ILE A 150 14.87 -56.75 8.67
CA ILE A 150 14.93 -56.10 7.36
C ILE A 150 16.11 -56.61 6.54
N GLU A 151 17.31 -56.70 7.12
CA GLU A 151 18.50 -57.23 6.43
C GLU A 151 18.29 -58.66 5.94
N LYS A 152 17.59 -59.50 6.73
CA LYS A 152 17.25 -60.87 6.32
C LYS A 152 16.25 -60.91 5.16
N LEU A 153 15.28 -60.00 5.13
CA LEU A 153 14.30 -59.89 4.03
C LEU A 153 14.98 -59.36 2.75
N ILE A 154 15.86 -58.37 2.87
CA ILE A 154 16.62 -57.80 1.73
C ILE A 154 17.67 -58.79 1.21
N GLY A 155 18.37 -59.51 2.09
CA GLY A 155 19.40 -60.49 1.71
C GLY A 155 18.85 -61.70 0.96
N LYS A 156 17.59 -62.08 1.20
CA LYS A 156 16.89 -63.10 0.39
C LYS A 156 16.67 -62.63 -1.06
N ARG A 157 16.47 -61.33 -1.28
CA ARG A 157 16.23 -60.73 -2.61
C ARG A 157 17.49 -60.68 -3.48
N GLN A 158 18.68 -60.59 -2.88
CA GLN A 158 19.95 -60.48 -3.61
C GLN A 158 20.41 -61.79 -4.27
N ASN A 159 19.84 -62.95 -3.91
CA ASN A 159 20.28 -64.26 -4.43
C ASN A 159 19.57 -64.71 -5.71
N LEU A 160 18.55 -64.00 -6.21
CA LEU A 160 17.72 -64.45 -7.35
C LEU A 160 17.83 -63.63 -8.64
N ILE A 161 18.57 -62.51 -8.65
CA ILE A 161 18.64 -61.62 -9.83
C ILE A 161 20.12 -61.34 -10.15
N PRO A 162 20.58 -61.33 -11.42
CA PRO A 162 21.91 -60.85 -11.77
C PRO A 162 21.96 -59.32 -11.57
N VAL A 163 22.31 -58.91 -10.35
CA VAL A 163 22.06 -57.56 -9.80
C VAL A 163 22.87 -56.44 -10.46
N ASP A 164 24.02 -56.69 -11.09
CA ASP A 164 24.94 -55.58 -11.42
C ASP A 164 24.47 -54.66 -12.56
N SER A 165 23.56 -55.10 -13.44
CA SER A 165 23.07 -54.26 -14.54
C SER A 165 21.73 -53.58 -14.24
N GLU A 166 20.81 -54.26 -13.55
CA GLU A 166 19.49 -53.69 -13.22
C GLU A 166 19.52 -52.86 -11.94
N LEU A 167 20.37 -53.19 -10.97
CA LEU A 167 20.50 -52.37 -9.75
C LEU A 167 21.13 -51.02 -10.04
N GLY A 168 22.04 -50.94 -11.02
CA GLY A 168 22.60 -49.67 -11.50
C GLY A 168 21.51 -48.79 -12.12
N GLN A 169 20.65 -49.37 -12.96
CA GLN A 169 19.52 -48.67 -13.58
C GLN A 169 18.45 -48.27 -12.54
N LEU A 170 18.15 -49.13 -11.57
CA LEU A 170 17.25 -48.79 -10.48
C LEU A 170 17.82 -47.72 -9.56
N GLN A 171 19.13 -47.75 -9.25
CA GLN A 171 19.77 -46.69 -8.47
C GLN A 171 19.73 -45.35 -9.18
N GLU A 172 19.95 -45.34 -10.50
CA GLU A 172 19.85 -44.13 -11.32
C GLU A 172 18.40 -43.61 -11.37
N GLN A 173 17.40 -44.49 -11.51
CA GLN A 173 15.99 -44.11 -11.43
C GLN A 173 15.60 -43.61 -10.04
N VAL A 174 16.10 -44.20 -8.96
CA VAL A 174 15.85 -43.74 -7.59
C VAL A 174 16.50 -42.38 -7.33
N GLU A 175 17.72 -42.15 -7.83
CA GLU A 175 18.37 -40.83 -7.82
C GLU A 175 17.56 -39.79 -8.60
N LEU A 176 17.07 -40.14 -9.79
CA LEU A 176 16.21 -39.29 -10.61
C LEU A 176 14.90 -38.95 -9.88
N HIS A 177 14.25 -39.95 -9.28
CA HIS A 177 13.03 -39.77 -8.51
C HIS A 177 13.26 -38.95 -7.24
N LYS A 178 14.38 -39.13 -6.53
CA LYS A 178 14.77 -38.29 -5.39
C LYS A 178 14.96 -36.83 -5.81
N LYS A 179 15.62 -36.57 -6.93
CA LYS A 179 15.77 -35.21 -7.48
C LYS A 179 14.41 -34.61 -7.84
N ARG A 180 13.51 -35.41 -8.41
CA ARG A 180 12.14 -34.98 -8.73
C ARG A 180 11.31 -34.70 -7.48
N ILE A 181 11.42 -35.53 -6.44
CA ILE A 181 10.76 -35.32 -5.15
C ILE A 181 11.27 -34.02 -4.50
N HIS A 182 12.59 -33.80 -4.44
CA HIS A 182 13.13 -32.55 -3.92
C HIS A 182 12.70 -31.31 -4.72
N ALA A 183 12.57 -31.43 -6.05
CA ALA A 183 12.01 -30.36 -6.85
C ALA A 183 10.54 -30.09 -6.49
N LEU A 184 9.73 -31.14 -6.32
CA LEU A 184 8.32 -31.03 -5.92
C LEU A 184 8.16 -30.45 -4.51
N GLU A 185 8.96 -30.88 -3.54
CA GLU A 185 8.98 -30.31 -2.17
C GLU A 185 9.32 -28.81 -2.21
N ARG A 186 10.25 -28.41 -3.07
CA ARG A 186 10.58 -26.99 -3.27
C ARG A 186 9.41 -26.21 -3.90
N TYR A 187 8.68 -26.82 -4.84
CA TYR A 187 7.47 -26.22 -5.41
C TYR A 187 6.35 -26.10 -4.38
N GLU A 188 6.14 -27.11 -3.55
CA GLU A 188 5.16 -27.09 -2.46
C GLU A 188 5.50 -25.99 -1.44
N SER A 189 6.78 -25.85 -1.08
CA SER A 189 7.27 -24.75 -0.24
C SER A 189 7.05 -23.37 -0.87
N MET A 190 7.31 -23.21 -2.16
CA MET A 190 7.04 -21.94 -2.85
C MET A 190 5.53 -21.66 -2.97
N HIS A 191 4.71 -22.68 -3.19
CA HIS A 191 3.26 -22.56 -3.29
C HIS A 191 2.64 -22.17 -1.94
N THR A 192 3.08 -22.79 -0.85
CA THR A 192 2.65 -22.43 0.52
C THR A 192 3.06 -21.00 0.87
N GLN A 193 4.29 -20.59 0.53
CA GLN A 193 4.74 -19.20 0.71
C GLN A 193 3.89 -18.21 -0.11
N ALA A 194 3.56 -18.53 -1.36
CA ALA A 194 2.72 -17.69 -2.21
C ALA A 194 1.28 -17.59 -1.69
N LEU A 195 0.73 -18.66 -1.10
CA LEU A 195 -0.58 -18.63 -0.45
C LEU A 195 -0.58 -17.74 0.79
N GLU A 196 0.47 -17.79 1.63
CA GLU A 196 0.61 -16.90 2.78
C GLU A 196 0.73 -15.44 2.37
N GLU A 197 1.50 -15.13 1.33
CA GLU A 197 1.58 -13.77 0.76
C GLU A 197 0.22 -13.29 0.22
N LEU A 198 -0.54 -14.18 -0.41
CA LEU A 198 -1.87 -13.88 -0.94
C LEU A 198 -2.90 -13.65 0.17
N GLU A 199 -2.85 -14.41 1.26
CA GLU A 199 -3.67 -14.14 2.44
C GLU A 199 -3.28 -12.83 3.12
N ALA A 200 -1.98 -12.55 3.25
CA ALA A 200 -1.49 -11.29 3.79
C ALA A 200 -1.95 -10.08 2.96
N ALA A 201 -1.90 -10.18 1.62
CA ALA A 201 -2.41 -9.16 0.73
C ALA A 201 -3.93 -8.99 0.84
N LYS A 202 -4.70 -10.09 0.94
CA LYS A 202 -6.14 -10.05 1.19
C LYS A 202 -6.47 -9.37 2.52
N ALA A 203 -5.70 -9.63 3.56
CA ALA A 203 -5.87 -8.99 4.87
C ALA A 203 -5.60 -7.49 4.80
N GLN A 204 -4.55 -7.05 4.10
CA GLN A 204 -4.27 -5.63 3.88
C GLN A 204 -5.38 -4.94 3.07
N VAL A 205 -5.91 -5.60 2.04
CA VAL A 205 -7.05 -5.07 1.27
C VAL A 205 -8.30 -4.97 2.13
N ALA A 206 -8.56 -5.96 3.00
CA ALA A 206 -9.69 -5.92 3.93
C ALA A 206 -9.54 -4.80 4.97
N GLU A 207 -8.32 -4.59 5.49
CA GLU A 207 -7.99 -3.48 6.38
C GLU A 207 -8.24 -2.13 5.69
N LEU A 208 -7.71 -1.93 4.48
CA LEU A 208 -7.92 -0.72 3.68
C LEU A 208 -9.40 -0.49 3.34
N ARG A 209 -10.18 -1.54 3.07
CA ARG A 209 -11.63 -1.44 2.86
C ARG A 209 -12.40 -1.11 4.14
N SER A 210 -11.88 -1.49 5.30
CA SER A 210 -12.50 -1.20 6.60
C SER A 210 -12.26 0.23 7.08
N ILE A 211 -11.28 0.94 6.49
CA ILE A 211 -11.11 2.39 6.65
C ILE A 211 -12.25 3.07 5.88
N THR A 212 -13.43 3.09 6.52
CA THR A 212 -14.55 3.91 6.07
C THR A 212 -14.21 5.32 6.52
N ILE A 213 -13.70 6.13 5.60
CA ILE A 213 -13.43 7.55 5.84
C ILE A 213 -14.80 8.21 6.09
N ASP A 214 -15.08 8.52 7.36
CA ASP A 214 -16.27 9.29 7.73
C ASP A 214 -16.07 10.72 7.19
N PRO A 215 -16.86 11.15 6.18
CA PRO A 215 -16.70 12.46 5.55
C PRO A 215 -17.07 13.63 6.48
N SER A 216 -17.48 13.34 7.72
CA SER A 216 -17.87 14.35 8.72
C SER A 216 -16.85 14.57 9.84
N ALA A 217 -15.68 13.93 9.79
CA ALA A 217 -14.60 14.15 10.77
C ALA A 217 -13.96 15.55 10.61
N PRO A 218 -13.99 16.41 11.64
CA PRO A 218 -13.39 17.74 11.60
C PRO A 218 -11.86 17.61 11.62
N GLY A 219 -11.23 17.84 10.48
CA GLY A 219 -9.78 17.68 10.30
C GLY A 219 -9.32 17.31 8.89
N TYR A 220 -10.25 17.11 7.94
CA TYR A 220 -9.89 16.97 6.53
C TYR A 220 -9.51 18.34 5.96
N GLU A 221 -8.25 18.73 6.11
CA GLU A 221 -7.69 19.84 5.34
C GLU A 221 -7.66 19.42 3.86
N PRO A 222 -8.24 20.22 2.94
CA PRO A 222 -8.16 19.93 1.52
C PRO A 222 -6.69 19.93 1.09
N ALA A 223 -6.29 18.89 0.35
CA ALA A 223 -4.93 18.71 -0.13
C ALA A 223 -4.42 19.99 -0.80
N THR A 224 -3.37 20.57 -0.22
CA THR A 224 -2.77 21.79 -0.74
C THR A 224 -2.06 21.48 -2.06
N SER A 225 -2.30 22.33 -3.07
CA SER A 225 -1.78 22.32 -4.45
C SER A 225 -0.25 22.10 -4.66
N GLY A 226 0.53 21.84 -3.61
CA GLY A 226 1.97 21.54 -3.68
C GLY A 226 2.33 20.05 -3.57
N GLU A 227 1.50 19.20 -2.97
CA GLU A 227 1.84 17.77 -2.76
C GLU A 227 1.96 17.00 -4.08
N HIS A 228 1.13 17.32 -5.09
CA HIS A 228 1.18 16.66 -6.39
C HIS A 228 2.48 16.96 -7.15
N ALA A 229 3.08 18.14 -6.96
CA ALA A 229 4.35 18.47 -7.61
C ALA A 229 5.51 17.64 -7.04
N GLU A 230 5.46 17.32 -5.74
CA GLU A 230 6.44 16.45 -5.08
C GLU A 230 6.26 14.99 -5.47
N GLU A 231 5.01 14.51 -5.58
CA GLU A 231 4.71 13.14 -6.03
C GLU A 231 5.12 12.92 -7.50
N ILE A 232 4.80 13.86 -8.38
CA ILE A 232 5.23 13.84 -9.79
C ILE A 232 6.77 13.86 -9.88
N TYR A 233 7.44 14.64 -9.03
CA TYR A 233 8.91 14.66 -8.99
C TYR A 233 9.47 13.32 -8.52
N ARG A 234 8.87 12.70 -7.49
CA ARG A 234 9.25 11.37 -7.01
C ARG A 234 9.13 10.32 -8.12
N LEU A 235 7.97 10.30 -8.80
CA LEU A 235 7.72 9.39 -9.92
C LEU A 235 8.71 9.62 -11.08
N LYS A 236 9.13 10.86 -11.35
CA LYS A 236 10.16 11.16 -12.35
C LYS A 236 11.55 10.70 -11.94
N CYS A 237 11.90 10.78 -10.66
CA CYS A 237 13.16 10.23 -10.15
C CYS A 237 13.17 8.71 -10.22
N GLU A 238 12.10 8.05 -9.77
CA GLU A 238 11.94 6.59 -9.91
C GLU A 238 12.04 6.19 -11.38
N ARG A 239 11.38 6.91 -12.30
CA ARG A 239 11.47 6.71 -13.76
C ARG A 239 12.91 6.77 -14.31
N PHE A 240 13.76 7.61 -13.74
CA PHE A 240 15.14 7.73 -14.18
C PHE A 240 15.95 6.51 -13.73
N ASP A 241 15.74 6.06 -12.49
CA ASP A 241 16.42 4.90 -11.89
C ASP A 241 16.04 3.57 -12.61
N LEU A 242 14.74 3.37 -12.96
CA LEU A 242 14.33 3.17 -14.36
C LEU A 242 15.36 2.75 -15.38
N LEU A 243 15.42 3.69 -16.30
CA LEU A 243 16.09 3.60 -17.55
C LEU A 243 17.55 3.26 -17.33
N GLU A 244 18.15 3.72 -16.24
CA GLU A 244 19.52 3.34 -15.86
C GLU A 244 19.63 1.84 -15.57
N SER A 245 18.77 1.28 -14.73
CA SER A 245 18.76 -0.15 -14.42
C SER A 245 18.46 -1.01 -15.66
N ILE A 246 17.49 -0.61 -16.49
CA ILE A 246 17.16 -1.30 -17.74
C ILE A 246 18.36 -1.30 -18.69
N ASN A 247 19.05 -0.16 -18.84
CA ASN A 247 20.22 -0.06 -19.71
C ASN A 247 21.40 -0.89 -19.19
N ASP A 248 21.64 -0.90 -17.87
CA ASP A 248 22.70 -1.72 -17.27
C ASP A 248 22.41 -3.22 -17.46
N MET A 249 21.16 -3.65 -17.27
CA MET A 249 20.74 -5.04 -17.55
C MET A 249 20.89 -5.40 -19.03
N ARG A 250 20.47 -4.51 -19.94
CA ARG A 250 20.63 -4.73 -21.39
C ARG A 250 22.09 -4.92 -21.77
N LEU A 251 22.99 -4.10 -21.20
CA LEU A 251 24.43 -4.21 -21.42
C LEU A 251 24.98 -5.54 -20.88
N LYS A 252 24.57 -5.95 -19.68
CA LYS A 252 24.97 -7.24 -19.07
C LYS A 252 24.46 -8.43 -19.87
N LEU A 253 23.23 -8.38 -20.35
CA LEU A 253 22.64 -9.45 -21.16
C LEU A 253 23.34 -9.56 -22.50
N GLN A 254 23.63 -8.43 -23.16
CA GLN A 254 24.41 -8.39 -24.40
C GLN A 254 25.83 -8.95 -24.23
N LYS A 255 26.46 -8.70 -23.07
CA LYS A 255 27.78 -9.25 -22.73
C LYS A 255 27.72 -10.75 -22.42
N ALA A 256 26.74 -11.20 -21.64
CA ALA A 256 26.57 -12.61 -21.31
C ALA A 256 26.22 -13.47 -22.55
N ILE A 257 25.51 -12.90 -23.53
CA ILE A 257 25.30 -13.50 -24.86
C ILE A 257 26.64 -13.68 -25.59
N ALA A 258 27.49 -12.65 -25.60
CA ALA A 258 28.77 -12.70 -26.27
C ALA A 258 29.74 -13.72 -25.63
N ASP A 259 29.61 -13.94 -24.32
CA ASP A 259 30.45 -14.83 -23.53
C ASP A 259 29.90 -16.28 -23.42
N ASP A 260 28.77 -16.60 -24.07
CA ASP A 260 28.07 -17.90 -24.09
C ASP A 260 27.78 -18.51 -22.69
N ASN A 261 27.64 -17.63 -21.69
CA ASN A 261 27.60 -18.03 -20.28
C ASN A 261 26.14 -18.17 -19.79
N SER A 262 25.48 -19.27 -20.16
CA SER A 262 24.03 -19.45 -19.95
C SER A 262 23.54 -19.33 -18.50
N ILE A 263 24.39 -19.59 -17.50
CA ILE A 263 24.05 -19.46 -16.07
C ILE A 263 23.93 -17.99 -15.68
N GLU A 264 24.85 -17.16 -16.18
CA GLU A 264 24.88 -15.72 -15.92
C GLU A 264 23.68 -15.03 -16.59
N VAL A 265 23.29 -15.49 -17.78
CA VAL A 265 22.06 -15.04 -18.47
C VAL A 265 20.82 -15.32 -17.62
N VAL A 266 20.69 -16.53 -17.05
CA VAL A 266 19.54 -16.88 -16.18
C VAL A 266 19.49 -16.01 -14.92
N GLU A 267 20.63 -15.72 -14.30
CA GLU A 267 20.69 -14.88 -13.11
C GLU A 267 20.34 -13.41 -13.41
N ILE A 268 20.78 -12.90 -14.56
CA ILE A 268 20.39 -11.58 -15.07
C ILE A 268 18.88 -11.52 -15.36
N MET A 269 18.31 -12.56 -15.99
CA MET A 269 16.87 -12.63 -16.25
C MET A 269 16.03 -12.70 -14.95
N GLU A 270 16.49 -13.43 -13.93
CA GLU A 270 15.81 -13.45 -12.63
C GLU A 270 15.84 -12.09 -11.95
N GLN A 271 16.97 -11.36 -12.03
CA GLN A 271 17.06 -9.99 -11.54
C GLN A 271 16.11 -9.07 -12.29
N GLN A 272 15.99 -9.21 -13.61
CA GLN A 272 15.07 -8.43 -14.44
C GLN A 272 13.60 -8.67 -14.05
N ILE A 273 13.18 -9.92 -13.87
CA ILE A 273 11.80 -10.23 -13.41
C ILE A 273 11.55 -9.65 -12.03
N LYS A 274 12.53 -9.72 -11.12
CA LYS A 274 12.38 -9.17 -9.76
C LYS A 274 12.21 -7.66 -9.81
N HIS A 275 13.01 -6.98 -10.62
CA HIS A 275 12.93 -5.55 -10.80
C HIS A 275 11.60 -5.13 -11.43
N GLN A 276 11.16 -5.78 -12.50
CA GLN A 276 9.86 -5.52 -13.13
C GLN A 276 8.68 -5.79 -12.19
N THR A 277 8.78 -6.81 -11.35
CA THR A 277 7.77 -7.09 -10.32
C THR A 277 7.69 -5.95 -9.30
N GLN A 278 8.83 -5.34 -8.95
CA GLN A 278 8.85 -4.17 -8.08
C GLN A 278 8.23 -2.94 -8.79
N TYR A 279 8.54 -2.75 -10.07
CA TYR A 279 7.94 -1.68 -10.88
C TYR A 279 6.44 -1.74 -10.97
N MET A 280 5.91 -2.93 -11.21
CA MET A 280 4.46 -3.11 -11.31
C MET A 280 3.80 -2.75 -9.98
N LYS A 281 4.40 -3.11 -8.83
CA LYS A 281 3.88 -2.72 -7.51
C LYS A 281 3.91 -1.21 -7.28
N GLU A 282 4.99 -0.54 -7.67
CA GLU A 282 5.12 0.91 -7.55
C GLU A 282 4.12 1.63 -8.48
N SER A 283 3.97 1.15 -9.72
CA SER A 283 2.97 1.63 -10.68
C SER A 283 1.53 1.41 -10.19
N ASP A 284 1.21 0.22 -9.67
CA ASP A 284 -0.11 -0.09 -9.10
C ASP A 284 -0.44 0.86 -7.93
N MET A 285 0.55 1.17 -7.10
CA MET A 285 0.39 2.13 -6.00
C MET A 285 0.13 3.55 -6.51
N ALA A 286 0.87 3.99 -7.54
CA ALA A 286 0.69 5.29 -8.17
C ALA A 286 -0.69 5.41 -8.85
N ILE A 287 -1.12 4.38 -9.57
CA ILE A 287 -2.46 4.29 -10.17
C ILE A 287 -3.53 4.39 -9.08
N THR A 288 -3.40 3.62 -8.00
CA THR A 288 -4.36 3.65 -6.87
C THR A 288 -4.43 5.04 -6.22
N LEU A 289 -3.30 5.77 -6.13
CA LEU A 289 -3.25 7.13 -5.62
C LEU A 289 -3.98 8.10 -6.57
N LEU A 290 -3.67 8.04 -7.87
CA LEU A 290 -4.32 8.86 -8.88
C LEU A 290 -5.84 8.59 -8.97
N GLU A 291 -6.27 7.33 -8.88
CA GLU A 291 -7.68 6.93 -8.82
C GLU A 291 -8.41 7.59 -7.65
N LYS A 292 -7.81 7.54 -6.45
CA LYS A 292 -8.37 8.17 -5.24
C LYS A 292 -8.42 9.69 -5.34
N GLU A 293 -7.39 10.32 -5.89
CA GLU A 293 -7.36 11.76 -6.09
C GLU A 293 -8.40 12.22 -7.12
N LEU A 294 -8.56 11.47 -8.21
CA LEU A 294 -9.57 11.72 -9.22
C LEU A 294 -10.99 11.56 -8.65
N GLU A 295 -11.22 10.55 -7.81
CA GLU A 295 -12.48 10.38 -7.08
C GLU A 295 -12.76 11.56 -6.13
N ALA A 296 -11.76 12.02 -5.38
CA ALA A 296 -11.86 13.17 -4.49
C ALA A 296 -12.13 14.48 -5.24
N SER A 297 -11.46 14.69 -6.37
CA SER A 297 -11.67 15.84 -7.26
C SER A 297 -13.08 15.82 -7.87
N ASN A 298 -13.53 14.66 -8.37
CA ASN A 298 -14.90 14.48 -8.89
C ASN A 298 -15.97 14.77 -7.83
N LYS A 299 -15.74 14.33 -6.58
CA LYS A 299 -16.64 14.62 -5.46
C LYS A 299 -16.69 16.13 -5.17
N SER A 300 -15.55 16.80 -5.15
CA SER A 300 -15.46 18.26 -4.94
C SER A 300 -16.18 19.03 -6.06
N VAL A 301 -16.02 18.60 -7.31
CA VAL A 301 -16.75 19.17 -8.46
C VAL A 301 -18.25 18.94 -8.32
N ALA A 302 -18.70 17.77 -7.85
CA ALA A 302 -20.12 17.50 -7.62
C ALA A 302 -20.71 18.41 -6.52
N GLU A 303 -19.98 18.60 -5.41
CA GLU A 303 -20.39 19.50 -4.31
C GLU A 303 -20.44 20.97 -4.75
N LEU A 304 -19.44 21.43 -5.52
CA LEU A 304 -19.44 22.78 -6.08
C LEU A 304 -20.60 22.98 -7.06
N LYS A 305 -20.93 21.97 -7.88
CA LYS A 305 -22.10 22.00 -8.77
C LYS A 305 -23.40 22.06 -8.00
N GLU A 306 -23.54 21.28 -6.92
CA GLU A 306 -24.73 21.31 -6.06
C GLU A 306 -24.88 22.69 -5.40
N LYS A 307 -23.80 23.25 -4.86
CA LYS A 307 -23.77 24.62 -4.32
C LYS A 307 -24.14 25.66 -5.39
N LEU A 308 -23.57 25.57 -6.59
CA LEU A 308 -23.89 26.47 -7.71
C LEU A 308 -25.36 26.34 -8.16
N ALA A 309 -25.88 25.11 -8.24
CA ALA A 309 -27.28 24.84 -8.59
C ALA A 309 -28.25 25.36 -7.52
N SER A 310 -27.88 25.26 -6.24
CA SER A 310 -28.65 25.81 -5.12
C SER A 310 -28.67 27.34 -5.09
N MET A 311 -27.67 28.00 -5.68
CA MET A 311 -27.60 29.46 -5.84
C MET A 311 -28.44 30.02 -7.01
N LYS A 312 -29.06 29.17 -7.85
CA LYS A 312 -30.09 29.50 -8.87
C LYS A 312 -29.61 30.34 -10.09
N PRO A 313 -30.42 30.50 -11.16
CA PRO A 313 -30.07 30.14 -12.54
C PRO A 313 -29.66 31.38 -13.36
N ALA A 314 -28.60 32.08 -12.96
CA ALA A 314 -28.08 33.22 -13.71
C ALA A 314 -26.78 32.91 -14.49
N ALA A 315 -26.07 31.84 -14.12
CA ALA A 315 -24.87 31.41 -14.82
C ALA A 315 -25.24 30.29 -15.80
N GLY A 316 -25.38 30.62 -17.09
CA GLY A 316 -25.66 29.69 -18.18
C GLY A 316 -24.55 28.68 -18.43
N VAL A 317 -24.25 27.82 -17.46
CA VAL A 317 -23.36 26.68 -17.62
C VAL A 317 -24.17 25.54 -18.21
N ASP A 318 -23.84 25.18 -19.44
CA ASP A 318 -24.54 24.15 -20.22
C ASP A 318 -24.33 22.77 -19.55
N PRO A 319 -25.40 22.05 -19.14
CA PRO A 319 -25.27 20.71 -18.54
C PRO A 319 -24.61 19.68 -19.47
N ALA A 320 -24.56 19.92 -20.77
CA ALA A 320 -23.90 19.03 -21.74
C ALA A 320 -22.37 18.93 -21.52
N THR A 321 -21.70 20.02 -21.15
CA THR A 321 -20.23 20.03 -20.93
C THR A 321 -19.82 19.24 -19.68
N VAL A 322 -20.75 19.07 -18.74
CA VAL A 322 -20.56 18.29 -17.51
C VAL A 322 -20.66 16.79 -17.77
N GLN A 323 -21.60 16.39 -18.63
CA GLN A 323 -21.84 14.99 -18.96
C GLN A 323 -20.71 14.41 -19.83
N GLU A 324 -20.13 15.24 -20.71
CA GLU A 324 -18.97 14.88 -21.52
C GLU A 324 -17.72 14.62 -20.66
N PHE A 325 -17.53 15.39 -19.58
CA PHE A 325 -16.40 15.22 -18.65
C PHE A 325 -16.50 13.92 -17.83
N GLN A 326 -17.70 13.53 -17.40
CA GLN A 326 -17.91 12.24 -16.73
C GLN A 326 -17.63 11.05 -17.65
N LYS A 327 -17.92 11.20 -18.94
CA LYS A 327 -17.75 10.13 -19.93
C LYS A 327 -16.28 9.94 -20.34
N LEU A 328 -15.52 11.02 -20.49
CA LEU A 328 -14.07 10.93 -20.70
C LEU A 328 -13.35 10.31 -19.49
N ASN A 329 -13.79 10.61 -18.27
CA ASN A 329 -13.16 10.09 -17.04
C ASN A 329 -13.25 8.56 -16.93
N THR A 330 -14.37 7.97 -17.34
CA THR A 330 -14.54 6.51 -17.33
C THR A 330 -13.67 5.83 -18.39
N GLU A 331 -13.51 6.45 -19.57
CA GLU A 331 -12.71 5.88 -20.66
C GLU A 331 -11.20 5.90 -20.37
N GLY A 332 -10.70 6.90 -19.63
CA GLY A 332 -9.29 6.96 -19.20
C GLY A 332 -8.94 5.88 -18.18
N LEU A 333 -9.83 5.65 -17.22
CA LEU A 333 -9.67 4.61 -16.19
C LEU A 333 -9.74 3.19 -16.77
N ASP A 334 -10.69 2.93 -17.67
CA ASP A 334 -10.82 1.62 -18.31
C ASP A 334 -9.54 1.26 -19.11
N LYS A 335 -8.96 2.23 -19.82
CA LYS A 335 -7.68 2.03 -20.53
C LYS A 335 -6.52 1.75 -19.59
N LEU A 336 -6.49 2.37 -18.41
CA LEU A 336 -5.45 2.16 -17.41
C LEU A 336 -5.56 0.78 -16.75
N ASN A 337 -6.78 0.30 -16.54
CA ASN A 337 -7.04 -1.04 -16.04
C ASN A 337 -6.71 -2.11 -17.09
N ASP A 338 -7.08 -1.89 -18.35
CA ASP A 338 -6.68 -2.76 -19.47
C ASP A 338 -5.14 -2.85 -19.56
N PHE A 339 -4.46 -1.72 -19.39
CA PHE A 339 -3.02 -1.63 -19.36
C PHE A 339 -2.38 -2.43 -18.21
N ALA A 340 -2.92 -2.32 -16.99
CA ALA A 340 -2.45 -3.08 -15.83
C ALA A 340 -2.62 -4.60 -16.04
N ASN A 341 -3.73 -5.00 -16.67
CA ASN A 341 -3.98 -6.40 -17.02
C ASN A 341 -3.01 -6.90 -18.10
N ASP A 342 -2.69 -6.10 -19.11
CA ASP A 342 -1.71 -6.44 -20.14
C ASP A 342 -0.28 -6.56 -19.57
N GLN A 343 0.13 -5.67 -18.65
CA GLN A 343 1.41 -5.81 -17.95
C GLN A 343 1.49 -7.12 -17.15
N LYS A 344 0.43 -7.48 -16.42
CA LYS A 344 0.37 -8.72 -15.66
C LYS A 344 0.47 -9.96 -16.54
N ASN A 345 -0.19 -9.94 -17.70
CA ASN A 345 -0.14 -11.02 -18.69
C ASN A 345 1.27 -11.17 -19.27
N ASN A 346 1.94 -10.05 -19.60
CA ASN A 346 3.31 -10.04 -20.12
C ASN A 346 4.33 -10.59 -19.11
N ILE A 347 4.21 -10.25 -17.82
CA ILE A 347 5.08 -10.81 -16.77
C ILE A 347 4.87 -12.31 -16.59
N SER A 348 3.61 -12.76 -16.63
CA SER A 348 3.29 -14.19 -16.53
C SER A 348 3.92 -14.97 -17.68
N ALA A 349 3.86 -14.42 -18.90
CA ALA A 349 4.49 -15.00 -20.08
C ALA A 349 6.03 -14.99 -19.98
N MET A 350 6.67 -13.97 -19.41
CA MET A 350 8.12 -13.97 -19.16
C MET A 350 8.55 -15.01 -18.13
N ARG A 351 7.78 -15.19 -17.04
CA ARG A 351 8.04 -16.23 -16.04
C ARG A 351 7.98 -17.62 -16.65
N GLU A 352 6.97 -17.86 -17.50
CA GLU A 352 6.83 -19.11 -18.23
C GLU A 352 7.99 -19.33 -19.21
N ASN A 353 8.39 -18.31 -19.97
CA ASN A 353 9.56 -18.39 -20.86
C ASN A 353 10.87 -18.63 -20.09
N LEU A 354 11.04 -18.06 -18.89
CA LEU A 354 12.23 -18.30 -18.06
C LEU A 354 12.26 -19.74 -17.54
N LEU A 355 11.11 -20.30 -17.16
CA LEU A 355 10.99 -21.72 -16.81
C LEU A 355 11.34 -22.61 -18.01
N GLN A 356 10.85 -22.27 -19.20
CA GLN A 356 11.20 -22.97 -20.45
C GLN A 356 12.70 -22.84 -20.77
N PHE A 357 13.31 -21.67 -20.57
CA PHE A 357 14.75 -21.45 -20.75
C PHE A 357 15.61 -22.28 -19.79
N LYS A 358 15.17 -22.41 -18.53
CA LYS A 358 15.83 -23.29 -17.54
C LYS A 358 15.70 -24.78 -17.88
N ALA A 359 14.60 -25.16 -18.54
CA ALA A 359 14.35 -26.54 -18.95
C ALA A 359 15.03 -26.92 -20.27
N ALA A 360 15.29 -25.95 -21.15
CA ALA A 360 15.91 -26.16 -22.45
C ALA A 360 17.38 -26.60 -22.29
N GLN A 361 17.67 -27.84 -22.71
CA GLN A 361 19.02 -28.42 -22.75
C GLN A 361 19.73 -28.18 -24.07
N GLN A 362 19.00 -27.89 -25.16
CA GLN A 362 19.57 -27.64 -26.48
C GLN A 362 19.81 -26.15 -26.74
N GLU A 363 20.93 -25.86 -27.38
CA GLU A 363 21.40 -24.49 -27.70
C GLU A 363 20.48 -23.80 -28.72
N GLU A 364 19.90 -24.57 -29.65
CA GLU A 364 18.96 -24.08 -30.66
C GLU A 364 17.62 -23.65 -30.03
N GLU A 365 17.09 -24.42 -29.07
CA GLU A 365 15.90 -24.04 -28.30
C GLU A 365 16.15 -22.78 -27.44
N ARG A 366 17.37 -22.63 -26.89
CA ARG A 366 17.76 -21.43 -26.13
C ARG A 366 17.85 -20.19 -27.00
N ALA A 367 18.36 -20.31 -28.23
CA ALA A 367 18.41 -19.21 -29.18
C ALA A 367 16.99 -18.76 -29.59
N GLU A 368 16.08 -19.69 -29.87
CA GLU A 368 14.68 -19.36 -30.15
C GLU A 368 13.97 -18.70 -28.95
N LEU A 369 14.19 -19.22 -27.74
CA LEU A 369 13.65 -18.62 -26.52
C LEU A 369 14.20 -17.21 -26.27
N MET A 370 15.47 -16.95 -26.60
CA MET A 370 16.07 -15.63 -26.47
C MET A 370 15.46 -14.63 -27.44
N VAL A 371 15.22 -15.01 -28.70
CA VAL A 371 14.49 -14.18 -29.68
C VAL A 371 13.08 -13.86 -29.18
N ARG A 372 12.39 -14.85 -28.60
CA ARG A 372 11.06 -14.66 -27.99
C ARG A 372 11.08 -13.66 -26.84
N GLN A 373 12.15 -13.68 -26.04
CA GLN A 373 12.35 -12.75 -24.95
C GLN A 373 12.66 -11.32 -25.42
N GLU A 374 13.52 -11.15 -26.43
CA GLU A 374 13.78 -9.85 -27.07
C GLU A 374 12.47 -9.24 -27.59
N GLN A 375 11.60 -10.07 -28.17
CA GLN A 375 10.30 -9.64 -28.68
C GLN A 375 9.34 -9.22 -27.54
N GLN A 376 9.37 -9.91 -26.40
CA GLN A 376 8.62 -9.48 -25.21
C GLN A 376 9.16 -8.17 -24.61
N ILE A 377 10.48 -7.97 -24.61
CA ILE A 377 11.08 -6.71 -24.19
C ILE A 377 10.61 -5.56 -25.08
N GLN A 378 10.58 -5.75 -26.40
CA GLN A 378 10.05 -4.75 -27.33
C GLN A 378 8.57 -4.47 -27.09
N SER A 379 7.76 -5.49 -26.81
CA SER A 379 6.35 -5.32 -26.43
C SER A 379 6.23 -4.45 -25.18
N MET A 380 7.03 -4.72 -24.13
CA MET A 380 7.03 -3.91 -22.90
C MET A 380 7.50 -2.48 -23.12
N GLU A 381 8.50 -2.25 -23.99
CA GLU A 381 8.92 -0.90 -24.36
C GLU A 381 7.78 -0.14 -25.05
N SER A 382 6.96 -0.81 -25.86
CA SER A 382 5.76 -0.21 -26.47
C SER A 382 4.70 0.11 -25.42
N THR A 383 4.38 -0.85 -24.56
CA THR A 383 3.44 -0.70 -23.46
C THR A 383 3.88 0.45 -22.54
N LEU A 384 5.15 0.55 -22.17
CA LEU A 384 5.66 1.69 -21.38
C LEU A 384 5.42 3.05 -22.06
N LYS A 385 5.66 3.16 -23.37
CA LYS A 385 5.37 4.40 -24.12
C LYS A 385 3.88 4.74 -24.17
N GLU A 386 3.02 3.73 -24.25
CA GLU A 386 1.57 3.90 -24.20
C GLU A 386 1.12 4.39 -22.82
N SER A 387 1.71 3.86 -21.73
CA SER A 387 1.48 4.37 -20.37
C SER A 387 2.00 5.80 -20.19
N GLU A 388 3.18 6.15 -20.73
CA GLU A 388 3.65 7.55 -20.74
C GLU A 388 2.64 8.47 -21.42
N THR A 389 2.04 8.01 -22.52
CA THR A 389 1.00 8.77 -23.23
C THR A 389 -0.26 8.91 -22.38
N CYS A 390 -0.69 7.85 -21.68
CA CYS A 390 -1.86 7.89 -20.80
C CYS A 390 -1.63 8.81 -19.59
N VAL A 391 -0.47 8.73 -18.94
CA VAL A 391 -0.10 9.62 -17.83
C VAL A 391 -0.08 11.07 -18.31
N MET A 392 0.49 11.36 -19.48
CA MET A 392 0.48 12.72 -20.04
C MET A 392 -0.95 13.22 -20.31
N ILE A 393 -1.86 12.35 -20.76
CA ILE A 393 -3.28 12.72 -20.93
C ILE A 393 -3.91 13.05 -19.58
N LEU A 394 -3.71 12.19 -18.56
CA LEU A 394 -4.22 12.42 -17.21
C LEU A 394 -3.63 13.68 -16.56
N GLU A 395 -2.34 13.96 -16.74
CA GLU A 395 -1.69 15.19 -16.27
C GLU A 395 -2.32 16.43 -16.91
N ASN A 396 -2.63 16.38 -18.21
CA ASN A 396 -3.30 17.47 -18.92
C ASN A 396 -4.76 17.64 -18.45
N GLU A 397 -5.51 16.54 -18.31
CA GLU A 397 -6.89 16.57 -17.83
C GLU A 397 -6.99 17.09 -16.39
N LEU A 398 -6.04 16.71 -15.53
CA LEU A 398 -5.95 17.19 -14.16
C LEU A 398 -5.61 18.69 -14.11
N ASN A 399 -4.70 19.16 -14.96
CA ASN A 399 -4.43 20.60 -15.11
C ASN A 399 -5.66 21.36 -15.61
N ASP A 400 -6.39 20.82 -16.58
CA ASP A 400 -7.62 21.43 -17.09
C ASP A 400 -8.73 21.47 -16.02
N ALA A 401 -8.86 20.41 -15.22
CA ALA A 401 -9.78 20.36 -14.09
C ALA A 401 -9.41 21.41 -13.02
N ASN A 402 -8.14 21.52 -12.66
CA ASN A 402 -7.65 22.53 -11.72
C ASN A 402 -7.88 23.96 -12.22
N ASN A 403 -7.59 24.23 -13.50
CA ASN A 403 -7.87 25.53 -14.12
C ASN A 403 -9.37 25.88 -14.06
N LYS A 404 -10.26 24.90 -14.27
CA LYS A 404 -11.71 25.10 -14.14
C LYS A 404 -12.15 25.32 -12.69
N ILE A 405 -11.57 24.60 -11.73
CA ILE A 405 -11.85 24.82 -10.31
C ILE A 405 -11.48 26.24 -9.91
N GLU A 406 -10.29 26.71 -10.32
CA GLU A 406 -9.85 28.08 -10.07
C GLU A 406 -10.81 29.11 -10.72
N GLN A 407 -11.22 28.88 -11.97
CA GLN A 407 -12.22 29.74 -12.63
C GLN A 407 -13.57 29.75 -11.89
N LEU A 408 -14.06 28.59 -11.44
CA LEU A 408 -15.30 28.49 -10.68
C LEU A 408 -15.18 29.14 -9.30
N GLN A 409 -14.03 29.03 -8.64
CA GLN A 409 -13.75 29.73 -7.38
C GLN A 409 -13.75 31.25 -7.57
N VAL A 410 -13.07 31.75 -8.59
CA VAL A 410 -13.08 33.18 -8.95
C VAL A 410 -14.49 33.64 -9.28
N ALA A 411 -15.25 32.86 -10.05
CA ALA A 411 -16.64 33.19 -10.38
C ALA A 411 -17.56 33.17 -9.15
N ALA A 412 -17.39 32.23 -8.23
CA ALA A 412 -18.13 32.16 -6.98
C ALA A 412 -17.77 33.31 -6.04
N GLN A 413 -16.50 33.70 -5.97
CA GLN A 413 -16.03 34.84 -5.18
C GLN A 413 -16.54 36.16 -5.77
N GLN A 414 -16.48 36.33 -7.09
CA GLN A 414 -17.10 37.47 -7.77
C GLN A 414 -18.61 37.50 -7.58
N ALA A 415 -19.31 36.36 -7.63
CA ALA A 415 -20.74 36.30 -7.36
C ALA A 415 -21.05 36.71 -5.91
N SER A 416 -20.21 36.31 -4.95
CA SER A 416 -20.30 36.72 -3.54
C SER A 416 -20.07 38.22 -3.36
N GLU A 417 -19.01 38.77 -3.96
CA GLU A 417 -18.69 40.21 -3.92
C GLU A 417 -19.71 41.07 -4.66
N ASN A 418 -20.30 40.54 -5.73
CA ASN A 418 -21.28 41.21 -6.58
C ASN A 418 -22.72 40.92 -6.16
N THR A 419 -22.95 40.30 -4.99
CA THR A 419 -24.29 40.26 -4.41
C THR A 419 -24.70 41.69 -4.08
N GLU A 420 -25.70 42.20 -4.80
CA GLU A 420 -26.38 43.48 -4.54
C GLU A 420 -26.81 43.60 -3.06
N ALA A 421 -26.97 42.48 -2.37
CA ALA A 421 -27.16 42.38 -0.93
C ALA A 421 -26.05 43.06 -0.10
N ASN A 422 -24.77 42.93 -0.47
CA ASN A 422 -23.67 43.60 0.22
C ASN A 422 -23.63 45.10 -0.06
N ARG A 423 -24.02 45.53 -1.27
CA ARG A 423 -24.19 46.96 -1.57
C ARG A 423 -25.35 47.57 -0.78
N HIS A 424 -26.50 46.90 -0.74
CA HIS A 424 -27.64 47.36 0.05
C HIS A 424 -27.40 47.32 1.57
N ALA A 425 -26.63 46.36 2.07
CA ALA A 425 -26.21 46.34 3.48
C ALA A 425 -25.35 47.56 3.84
N ASN A 426 -24.37 47.90 2.99
CA ASN A 426 -23.52 49.08 3.19
C ASN A 426 -24.30 50.40 3.05
N GLU A 427 -25.27 50.48 2.13
CA GLU A 427 -26.17 51.64 2.02
C GLU A 427 -27.05 51.80 3.27
N MET A 428 -27.58 50.69 3.80
CA MET A 428 -28.40 50.69 5.01
C MET A 428 -27.58 51.04 6.26
N GLU A 429 -26.34 50.58 6.37
CA GLU A 429 -25.42 50.98 7.45
C GLU A 429 -25.12 52.49 7.40
N ASN A 430 -24.87 53.03 6.21
CA ASN A 430 -24.65 54.47 6.04
C ASN A 430 -25.89 55.30 6.42
N LEU A 431 -27.10 54.82 6.08
CA LEU A 431 -28.35 55.47 6.45
C LEU A 431 -28.58 55.43 7.97
N LEU A 432 -28.27 54.30 8.63
CA LEU A 432 -28.33 54.16 10.07
C LEU A 432 -27.33 55.07 10.78
N ARG A 433 -26.07 55.12 10.32
CA ARG A 433 -25.07 56.05 10.87
C ARG A 433 -25.53 57.49 10.76
N LYS A 434 -26.04 57.90 9.59
CA LYS A 434 -26.57 59.25 9.40
C LYS A 434 -27.74 59.54 10.33
N PHE A 435 -28.67 58.61 10.50
CA PHE A 435 -29.80 58.76 11.43
C PHE A 435 -29.35 58.89 12.88
N VAL A 436 -28.34 58.12 13.30
CA VAL A 436 -27.76 58.21 14.66
C VAL A 436 -27.10 59.57 14.86
N THR A 437 -26.29 60.04 13.92
CA THR A 437 -25.66 61.36 13.98
C THR A 437 -26.69 62.50 13.99
N ASP A 438 -27.70 62.45 13.12
CA ASP A 438 -28.79 63.44 13.11
C ASP A 438 -29.56 63.42 14.45
N SER A 439 -29.73 62.25 15.06
CA SER A 439 -30.36 62.10 16.38
C SER A 439 -29.50 62.68 17.51
N GLU A 440 -28.18 62.45 17.47
CA GLU A 440 -27.23 63.04 18.42
C GLU A 440 -27.21 64.58 18.32
N ASP A 441 -27.21 65.12 17.09
CA ASP A 441 -27.26 66.56 16.83
C ASP A 441 -28.58 67.19 17.30
N MET A 442 -29.71 66.51 17.10
CA MET A 442 -31.00 66.96 17.62
C MET A 442 -31.03 66.98 19.15
N VAL A 443 -30.50 65.94 19.81
CA VAL A 443 -30.40 65.90 21.27
C VAL A 443 -29.47 67.00 21.79
N ALA A 444 -28.36 67.27 21.10
CA ALA A 444 -27.47 68.38 21.43
C ALA A 444 -28.16 69.75 21.29
N CYS A 445 -28.95 69.96 20.23
CA CYS A 445 -29.76 71.17 20.06
C CYS A 445 -30.81 71.32 21.17
N ILE A 446 -31.51 70.24 21.54
CA ILE A 446 -32.48 70.25 22.64
C ILE A 446 -31.77 70.64 23.95
N GLY A 447 -30.62 70.03 24.25
CA GLY A 447 -29.84 70.40 25.43
C GLY A 447 -29.37 71.86 25.42
N GLY A 448 -28.99 72.39 24.24
CA GLY A 448 -28.67 73.80 24.07
C GLY A 448 -29.86 74.73 24.37
N LEU A 449 -31.05 74.39 23.86
CA LEU A 449 -32.28 75.14 24.11
C LEU A 449 -32.74 75.04 25.57
N GLU A 450 -32.58 73.89 26.21
CA GLU A 450 -32.87 73.71 27.64
C GLU A 450 -31.95 74.59 28.49
N ASN A 451 -30.66 74.63 28.18
CA ASN A 451 -29.70 75.51 28.87
C ASN A 451 -30.05 76.99 28.67
N GLU A 452 -30.38 77.41 27.44
CA GLU A 452 -30.83 78.79 27.17
C GLU A 452 -32.12 79.12 27.94
N ASN A 453 -33.06 78.18 28.04
CA ASN A 453 -34.29 78.36 28.82
C ASN A 453 -33.99 78.51 30.32
N ILE A 454 -33.05 77.73 30.86
CA ILE A 454 -32.56 77.85 32.24
C ILE A 454 -31.91 79.22 32.46
N GLU A 455 -31.07 79.70 31.54
CA GLU A 455 -30.47 81.04 31.63
C GLU A 455 -31.52 82.15 31.60
N LEU A 456 -32.50 82.07 30.69
CA LEU A 456 -33.58 83.04 30.57
C LEU A 456 -34.45 83.08 31.84
N ARG A 457 -34.76 81.91 32.42
CA ARG A 457 -35.46 81.83 33.71
C ARG A 457 -34.67 82.48 34.83
N THR A 458 -33.37 82.21 34.90
CA THR A 458 -32.48 82.80 35.90
C THR A 458 -32.45 84.33 35.77
N ARG A 459 -32.34 84.86 34.54
CA ARG A 459 -32.43 86.31 34.28
C ARG A 459 -33.79 86.91 34.64
N LEU A 460 -34.89 86.20 34.40
CA LEU A 460 -36.24 86.66 34.76
C LEU A 460 -36.43 86.73 36.28
N MET A 461 -35.87 85.76 37.02
CA MET A 461 -35.84 85.79 38.48
C MET A 461 -35.02 86.97 39.01
N ASP A 462 -33.85 87.25 38.41
CA ASP A 462 -33.01 88.40 38.77
C ASP A 462 -33.72 89.75 38.54
N MET A 463 -34.66 89.80 37.58
CA MET A 463 -35.50 90.98 37.31
C MET A 463 -36.75 91.09 38.23
N GLY A 464 -36.91 90.20 39.21
CA GLY A 464 -37.98 90.27 40.21
C GLY A 464 -39.31 89.65 39.78
N VAL A 465 -39.32 88.79 38.76
CA VAL A 465 -40.50 87.99 38.40
C VAL A 465 -40.62 86.81 39.36
N GLU A 466 -41.72 86.71 40.10
CA GLU A 466 -41.97 85.59 41.02
C GLU A 466 -42.03 84.25 40.27
N GLU A 467 -41.35 83.24 40.81
CA GLU A 467 -41.15 81.91 40.20
C GLU A 467 -42.47 81.20 39.86
N ASP A 468 -43.54 81.48 40.61
CA ASP A 468 -44.88 80.91 40.41
C ASP A 468 -45.61 81.46 39.17
N ALA A 469 -45.15 82.57 38.59
CA ALA A 469 -45.71 83.14 37.37
C ALA A 469 -45.09 82.56 36.08
N LEU A 470 -44.01 81.77 36.18
CA LEU A 470 -43.35 81.17 35.03
C LEU A 470 -44.06 79.85 34.60
N PRO A 471 -44.23 79.59 33.29
CA PRO A 471 -44.81 78.35 32.81
C PRO A 471 -44.00 77.15 33.35
N LYS A 472 -44.62 76.25 34.10
CA LYS A 472 -43.93 75.06 34.65
C LYS A 472 -43.46 74.17 33.51
N HIS A 473 -42.22 73.71 33.57
CA HIS A 473 -41.64 72.78 32.60
C HIS A 473 -42.52 71.53 32.56
N ALA A 474 -43.13 71.24 31.41
CA ALA A 474 -44.11 70.15 31.29
C ALA A 474 -43.48 68.76 31.21
N LEU A 475 -42.16 68.63 31.39
CA LEU A 475 -41.44 67.37 31.26
C LEU A 475 -40.49 67.16 32.45
N PRO A 476 -40.59 66.02 33.15
CA PRO A 476 -39.68 65.67 34.23
C PRO A 476 -38.29 65.34 33.67
N PRO A 477 -37.19 65.88 34.26
CA PRO A 477 -35.82 65.64 33.80
C PRO A 477 -35.30 64.20 34.08
N GLU A 478 -36.12 63.31 34.67
CA GLU A 478 -35.68 61.95 35.02
C GLU A 478 -35.88 60.90 33.92
N ALA A 479 -36.57 61.21 32.81
CA ALA A 479 -36.85 60.23 31.76
C ALA A 479 -35.73 60.06 30.70
N LEU A 480 -34.67 60.90 30.73
CA LEU A 480 -33.58 60.90 29.75
C LEU A 480 -32.20 60.66 30.39
N LYS A 481 -32.13 59.83 31.44
CA LYS A 481 -30.86 59.12 31.74
C LYS A 481 -30.64 58.09 30.64
N VAL A 482 -30.02 58.53 29.56
CA VAL A 482 -29.48 57.70 28.49
C VAL A 482 -28.68 56.57 29.14
N SER A 483 -29.23 55.36 29.05
CA SER A 483 -28.53 54.13 29.43
C SER A 483 -27.21 54.13 28.66
N LYS A 484 -26.08 53.97 29.38
CA LYS A 484 -24.74 53.90 28.80
C LYS A 484 -24.73 53.01 27.55
N PRO A 485 -23.96 53.37 26.51
CA PRO A 485 -23.86 52.55 25.31
C PRO A 485 -23.40 51.14 25.72
N VAL A 486 -24.20 50.15 25.35
CA VAL A 486 -23.83 48.73 25.44
C VAL A 486 -22.62 48.55 24.54
N THR A 487 -21.45 48.37 25.13
CA THR A 487 -20.27 47.88 24.45
C THR A 487 -20.59 46.49 23.91
N VAL A 488 -20.85 46.41 22.60
CA VAL A 488 -20.88 45.14 21.87
C VAL A 488 -19.45 44.61 21.88
N THR A 489 -19.19 43.65 22.75
CA THR A 489 -17.96 42.84 22.70
C THR A 489 -18.07 41.92 21.49
N ASP A 490 -17.12 42.04 20.57
CA ASP A 490 -16.82 41.04 19.54
C ASP A 490 -16.50 39.69 20.23
N GLU A 491 -17.53 38.86 20.39
CA GLU A 491 -17.37 37.44 20.67
C GLU A 491 -17.11 36.74 19.33
N LYS A 492 -15.83 36.61 18.98
CA LYS A 492 -15.38 35.61 18.00
C LYS A 492 -15.64 34.23 18.61
N ALA A 493 -16.62 33.53 18.05
CA ALA A 493 -16.79 32.10 18.26
C ALA A 493 -15.70 31.32 17.50
N GLU A 494 -15.17 30.31 18.18
CA GLU A 494 -14.26 29.26 17.69
C GLU A 494 -14.82 28.46 16.50
#